data_AF-A0A285D3U2-F1
#
_entry.id   AF-A0A285D3U2-F1
#
_cell.length_a   1.000
_cell.length_b   1.000
_cell.length_c   1.000
_cell.angle_alpha   90.00
_cell.angle_beta   90.00
_cell.angle_gamma   90.00
#
_symmetry.space_group_name_H-M   'P 1'
#
loop_
_entity.id
_entity.type
_entity.pdbx_description
1 polymer ?
#
loop_
_entity_poly.entity_id
_entity_poly.type
_entity_poly.pdbx_seq_one_letter_code
_entity_poly.pdbx_strand_id
1 'polypeptide(L)'
;MSMKRKISLLYVRLISILFIVQASFGIFLKLYKGETDDLVHNGLHGLIGIIGILSSFGESKFVNSRKFLLGFSLFYTSLGLIGWFWPNPFGLIPLGVADNVFHILVGLLSFAVYLTLGERKNREEK
;
A
#
# COMPACT_ATOMS: atom_id res chain seq x y z
N MET A 1 0.60 21.58 13.16
CA MET A 1 0.99 20.29 12.53
C MET A 1 2.09 20.55 11.52
N SER A 2 3.22 19.83 11.57
CA SER A 2 4.35 20.03 10.64
C SER A 2 3.99 19.71 9.20
N MET A 3 4.65 20.38 8.24
CA MET A 3 4.43 20.14 6.80
C MET A 3 4.71 18.69 6.41
N LYS A 4 5.77 18.07 6.96
CA LYS A 4 6.08 16.64 6.79
C LYS A 4 4.86 15.76 7.12
N ARG A 5 4.25 15.96 8.30
CA ARG A 5 3.07 15.18 8.74
C ARG A 5 1.84 15.35 7.83
N LYS A 6 1.61 16.56 7.30
CA LYS A 6 0.53 16.81 6.33
C LYS A 6 0.78 16.03 5.04
N ILE A 7 2.01 16.10 4.51
CA ILE A 7 2.41 15.41 3.29
C ILE A 7 2.30 13.89 3.47
N SER A 8 2.76 13.32 4.58
CA SER A 8 2.66 11.87 4.82
C SER A 8 1.20 11.41 4.90
N LEU A 9 0.32 12.17 5.55
CA LEU A 9 -1.11 11.84 5.59
C LEU A 9 -1.77 11.94 4.21
N LEU A 10 -1.41 12.98 3.45
CA LEU A 10 -1.88 13.12 2.07
C LEU A 10 -1.42 11.95 1.22
N TYR A 11 -0.14 11.55 1.33
CA TYR A 11 0.40 10.39 0.65
C TYR A 11 -0.38 9.11 0.98
N VAL A 12 -0.61 8.81 2.27
CA VAL A 12 -1.39 7.63 2.69
C VAL A 12 -2.78 7.63 2.06
N ARG A 13 -3.44 8.79 2.01
CA ARG A 13 -4.77 8.90 1.38
C ARG A 13 -4.72 8.68 -0.12
N LEU A 14 -3.76 9.31 -0.81
CA LEU A 14 -3.61 9.19 -2.26
C LEU A 14 -3.30 7.74 -2.66
N ILE A 15 -2.34 7.09 -2.01
CA ILE A 15 -2.01 5.69 -2.35
C ILE A 15 -3.20 4.75 -2.05
N SER A 16 -3.92 5.00 -0.96
CA SER A 16 -5.12 4.24 -0.60
C SER A 16 -6.24 4.38 -1.63
N ILE A 17 -6.48 5.62 -2.09
CA ILE A 17 -7.49 5.90 -3.13
C ILE A 17 -7.09 5.25 -4.45
N LEU A 18 -5.83 5.35 -4.86
CA LEU A 18 -5.33 4.71 -6.07
C LEU A 18 -5.59 3.21 -6.06
N PHE A 19 -5.34 2.55 -4.92
CA PHE A 19 -5.59 1.13 -4.74
C PHE A 19 -7.08 0.76 -4.80
N ILE A 20 -7.94 1.56 -4.15
CA ILE A 20 -9.40 1.34 -4.21
C ILE A 20 -9.88 1.50 -5.65
N VAL A 21 -9.43 2.54 -6.36
CA VAL A 21 -9.82 2.81 -7.75
C VAL A 21 -9.33 1.70 -8.69
N GLN A 22 -8.07 1.29 -8.58
CA GLN A 22 -7.51 0.19 -9.38
C GLN A 22 -8.26 -1.11 -9.12
N ALA A 23 -8.51 -1.47 -7.85
CA ALA A 23 -9.30 -2.64 -7.49
C ALA A 23 -10.73 -2.59 -8.04
N SER A 24 -11.40 -1.43 -7.90
CA SER A 24 -12.76 -1.23 -8.40
C SER A 24 -12.82 -1.36 -9.92
N PHE A 25 -11.83 -0.80 -10.62
CA PHE A 25 -11.72 -0.88 -12.07
C PHE A 25 -11.46 -2.31 -12.54
N GLY A 26 -10.54 -3.05 -11.92
CA GLY A 26 -10.28 -4.45 -12.25
C GLY A 26 -11.49 -5.36 -12.02
N ILE A 27 -12.18 -5.19 -10.88
CA ILE A 27 -13.45 -5.91 -10.61
C ILE A 27 -14.52 -5.54 -11.65
N PHE A 28 -14.66 -4.26 -11.98
CA PHE A 28 -15.62 -3.82 -13.00
C PHE A 28 -15.33 -4.44 -14.36
N LEU A 29 -14.07 -4.43 -14.82
CA LEU A 29 -13.67 -5.06 -16.09
C LEU A 29 -13.93 -6.56 -16.09
N LYS A 30 -13.64 -7.25 -14.98
CA LYS A 30 -13.95 -8.67 -14.81
C LYS A 30 -15.45 -8.95 -14.98
N LEU A 31 -16.30 -8.18 -14.30
CA LEU A 31 -17.75 -8.36 -14.32
C LEU A 31 -18.38 -7.96 -15.66
N TYR A 32 -17.86 -6.92 -16.31
CA TYR A 32 -18.43 -6.37 -17.55
C TYR A 32 -17.92 -7.07 -18.81
N LYS A 33 -16.63 -7.41 -18.87
CA LYS A 33 -15.98 -7.97 -20.06
C LYS A 33 -15.57 -9.43 -19.92
N GLY A 34 -15.68 -10.03 -18.74
CA GLY A 34 -15.20 -11.39 -18.48
C GLY A 34 -13.68 -11.54 -18.60
N GLU A 35 -12.92 -10.44 -18.50
CA GLU A 35 -11.45 -10.45 -18.60
C GLU A 35 -10.83 -11.40 -17.55
N THR A 36 -9.61 -11.88 -17.79
CA THR A 36 -8.98 -12.89 -16.92
C THR A 36 -8.46 -12.34 -15.59
N ASP A 37 -8.59 -11.05 -15.33
CA ASP A 37 -8.12 -10.43 -14.09
C ASP A 37 -8.64 -11.16 -12.86
N ASP A 38 -7.73 -11.36 -11.92
CA ASP A 38 -7.96 -12.15 -10.72
C ASP A 38 -8.74 -11.31 -9.69
N LEU A 39 -9.93 -11.80 -9.32
CA LEU A 39 -10.79 -11.17 -8.32
C LEU A 39 -10.12 -11.13 -6.95
N VAL A 40 -9.30 -12.14 -6.62
CA VAL A 40 -8.59 -12.21 -5.34
C VAL A 40 -7.53 -11.12 -5.28
N HIS A 41 -6.73 -10.99 -6.34
CA HIS A 41 -5.71 -9.95 -6.46
C HIS A 41 -6.33 -8.54 -6.34
N ASN A 42 -7.38 -8.25 -7.11
CA ASN A 42 -8.08 -6.96 -7.04
C ASN A 42 -8.74 -6.74 -5.67
N GLY A 43 -9.33 -7.79 -5.09
CA GLY A 43 -9.91 -7.74 -3.74
C GLY A 43 -8.88 -7.38 -2.67
N LEU A 44 -7.66 -7.93 -2.75
CA LEU A 44 -6.56 -7.60 -1.84
C LEU A 44 -6.14 -6.13 -1.98
N HIS A 45 -5.99 -5.62 -3.21
CA HIS A 45 -5.70 -4.19 -3.43
C HIS A 45 -6.79 -3.30 -2.81
N GLY A 46 -8.07 -3.64 -3.01
CA GLY A 46 -9.20 -2.92 -2.45
C GLY A 46 -9.18 -2.91 -0.92
N LEU A 47 -8.96 -4.08 -0.30
CA LEU A 47 -8.86 -4.21 1.16
C LEU A 47 -7.70 -3.39 1.72
N ILE A 48 -6.52 -3.46 1.09
CA ILE A 48 -5.34 -2.69 1.51
C ILE A 48 -5.63 -1.19 1.40
N GLY A 49 -6.27 -0.74 0.33
CA GLY A 49 -6.68 0.66 0.17
C GLY A 49 -7.68 1.10 1.25
N ILE A 50 -8.65 0.26 1.61
CA ILE A 50 -9.61 0.55 2.70
C ILE A 50 -8.89 0.63 4.06
N ILE A 51 -7.99 -0.30 4.36
CA ILE A 51 -7.20 -0.25 5.61
C ILE A 51 -6.37 1.03 5.65
N GLY A 52 -5.72 1.39 4.53
CA GLY A 52 -4.93 2.61 4.41
C GLY A 52 -5.74 3.87 4.63
N ILE A 53 -6.93 3.98 4.02
CA ILE A 53 -7.76 5.18 4.16
C ILE A 53 -8.25 5.34 5.61
N LEU A 54 -8.70 4.25 6.23
CA LEU A 54 -9.14 4.23 7.63
C LEU A 54 -7.99 4.58 8.60
N SER A 55 -6.76 4.16 8.28
CA SER A 55 -5.57 4.50 9.08
C SER A 55 -5.23 6.00 9.07
N SER A 56 -5.81 6.78 8.16
CA SER A 56 -5.56 8.21 7.99
C SER A 56 -6.58 9.13 8.70
N PHE A 57 -7.51 8.53 9.46
CA PHE A 57 -8.58 9.22 10.20
C PHE A 57 -8.51 8.99 11.72
N GLY A 58 -9.30 9.77 12.45
CA GLY A 58 -9.39 9.73 13.91
C GLY A 58 -8.24 10.43 14.65
N GLU A 59 -8.27 10.34 15.98
CA GLU A 59 -7.30 10.96 16.88
C GLU A 59 -5.92 10.31 16.75
N SER A 60 -5.89 8.98 16.52
CA SER A 60 -4.66 8.18 16.38
C SER A 60 -4.11 8.11 14.94
N LYS A 61 -4.59 8.96 14.02
CA LYS A 61 -4.25 8.88 12.58
C LYS A 61 -2.75 8.81 12.28
N PHE A 62 -1.89 9.50 13.03
CA PHE A 62 -0.44 9.44 12.77
C PHE A 62 0.17 8.10 13.15
N VAL A 63 -0.24 7.54 14.29
CA VAL A 63 0.23 6.24 14.76
C VAL A 63 -0.27 5.16 13.81
N ASN A 64 -1.54 5.22 13.43
CA ASN A 64 -2.17 4.26 12.52
C ASN A 64 -1.58 4.34 11.10
N SER A 65 -1.45 5.55 10.54
CA SER A 65 -0.81 5.76 9.23
C SER A 65 0.66 5.30 9.24
N ARG A 66 1.38 5.48 10.34
CA ARG A 66 2.77 4.99 10.46
C ARG A 66 2.82 3.47 10.49
N LYS A 67 1.94 2.80 11.25
CA LYS A 67 1.83 1.33 11.28
C LYS A 67 1.46 0.79 9.89
N PHE A 68 0.49 1.43 9.23
CA PHE A 68 0.09 1.09 7.88
C PHE A 68 1.26 1.21 6.91
N LEU A 69 1.97 2.34 6.85
CA LEU A 69 3.11 2.52 5.95
C LEU A 69 4.23 1.50 6.19
N LEU A 70 4.50 1.14 7.44
CA LEU A 70 5.48 0.10 7.75
C LEU A 70 5.03 -1.28 7.23
N GLY A 71 3.82 -1.70 7.56
CA GLY A 71 3.29 -2.99 7.10
C GLY A 71 3.18 -3.05 5.58
N PHE A 72 2.65 -1.99 4.97
CA PHE A 72 2.49 -1.84 3.53
C PHE A 72 3.84 -1.88 2.80
N SER A 73 4.84 -1.14 3.29
CA SER A 73 6.17 -1.14 2.67
C SER A 73 6.85 -2.50 2.75
N LEU A 74 6.80 -3.17 3.91
CA LEU A 74 7.34 -4.52 4.07
C LEU A 74 6.62 -5.51 3.18
N PHE A 75 5.28 -5.48 3.16
CA PHE A 75 4.47 -6.39 2.36
C PHE A 75 4.73 -6.22 0.85
N TYR A 76 4.62 -5.00 0.31
CA TYR A 76 4.80 -4.75 -1.12
C TYR A 76 6.22 -5.00 -1.60
N THR A 77 7.23 -4.59 -0.81
CA THR A 77 8.63 -4.87 -1.16
C THR A 77 8.90 -6.37 -1.17
N SER A 78 8.41 -7.10 -0.15
CA SER A 78 8.59 -8.55 -0.07
C SER A 78 7.84 -9.28 -1.19
N LEU A 79 6.62 -8.85 -1.50
CA LEU A 79 5.81 -9.43 -2.57
C LEU A 79 6.52 -9.32 -3.93
N GLY A 80 7.02 -8.12 -4.26
CA GLY A 80 7.75 -7.93 -5.51
C GLY A 80 9.09 -8.68 -5.55
N LEU A 81 9.78 -8.85 -4.42
CA LEU A 81 11.00 -9.66 -4.34
C LEU A 81 10.71 -11.16 -4.52
N ILE A 82 9.67 -11.68 -3.85
CA ILE A 82 9.26 -13.09 -3.92
C ILE A 82 8.75 -13.42 -5.33
N GLY A 83 8.01 -12.52 -5.97
CA GLY A 83 7.43 -12.73 -7.30
C GLY A 83 8.45 -13.04 -8.40
N TRP A 84 9.72 -12.66 -8.24
CA TRP A 84 10.79 -13.07 -9.17
C TRP A 84 11.10 -14.57 -9.13
N PHE A 85 10.90 -15.20 -7.98
CA PHE A 85 11.15 -16.62 -7.76
C PHE A 85 9.86 -17.45 -7.76
N TRP A 86 8.72 -16.81 -7.45
CA TRP A 86 7.41 -17.44 -7.38
C TRP A 86 6.33 -16.59 -8.09
N PRO A 87 6.25 -16.65 -9.43
CA PRO A 87 5.40 -15.75 -10.24
C PRO A 87 3.89 -15.96 -10.08
N ASN A 88 3.47 -17.04 -9.43
CA ASN A 88 2.06 -17.30 -9.16
C ASN A 88 1.90 -18.03 -7.82
N PRO A 89 2.03 -17.32 -6.68
CA PRO A 89 1.86 -17.89 -5.36
C PRO A 89 0.47 -18.52 -5.22
N PHE A 90 0.44 -19.84 -5.06
CA PHE A 90 -0.79 -20.62 -4.85
C PHE A 90 -1.85 -20.49 -5.96
N GLY A 91 -1.52 -19.94 -7.13
CA GLY A 91 -2.50 -19.72 -8.21
C GLY A 91 -3.35 -18.45 -8.06
N LEU A 92 -3.07 -17.59 -7.07
CA LEU A 92 -3.97 -16.52 -6.61
C LEU A 92 -3.47 -15.09 -6.84
N ILE A 93 -2.20 -14.95 -7.26
CA ILE A 93 -1.58 -13.64 -7.44
C ILE A 93 -0.63 -13.77 -8.64
N PRO A 94 -1.07 -13.45 -9.87
CA PRO A 94 -0.14 -13.36 -10.98
C PRO A 94 0.84 -12.21 -10.69
N LEU A 95 2.13 -12.55 -10.59
CA LEU A 95 3.22 -11.64 -10.30
C LEU A 95 4.12 -11.56 -11.53
N GLY A 96 3.68 -10.78 -12.52
CA GLY A 96 4.49 -10.48 -13.70
C GLY A 96 5.71 -9.61 -13.35
N VAL A 97 6.66 -9.53 -14.29
CA VAL A 97 7.86 -8.68 -14.13
C VAL A 97 7.49 -7.23 -13.83
N ALA A 98 6.48 -6.70 -14.54
CA ALA A 98 6.01 -5.33 -14.33
C ALA A 98 5.39 -5.15 -12.93
N ASP A 99 4.59 -6.11 -12.47
CA ASP A 99 3.96 -6.09 -11.14
C ASP A 99 5.01 -6.13 -10.03
N ASN A 100 6.04 -6.97 -10.20
CA ASN A 100 7.15 -7.08 -9.24
C ASN A 100 7.91 -5.76 -9.08
N VAL A 101 8.24 -5.11 -10.21
CA VAL A 101 8.89 -3.80 -10.20
C VAL A 101 7.97 -2.76 -9.55
N PHE A 102 6.69 -2.75 -9.91
CA PHE A 102 5.71 -1.83 -9.31
C PHE A 102 5.61 -2.02 -7.80
N HIS A 103 5.49 -3.25 -7.32
CA HIS A 103 5.40 -3.59 -5.90
C HIS A 103 6.65 -3.14 -5.13
N ILE A 104 7.85 -3.37 -5.68
CA ILE A 104 9.10 -2.91 -5.07
C ILE A 104 9.13 -1.38 -4.98
N LEU A 105 8.82 -0.67 -6.07
CA LEU A 105 8.85 0.79 -6.08
C LEU A 105 7.84 1.39 -5.10
N VAL A 106 6.60 0.90 -5.09
CA VAL A 106 5.55 1.36 -4.19
C VAL A 106 5.91 1.07 -2.72
N GLY A 107 6.49 -0.10 -2.46
CA GLY A 107 6.99 -0.47 -1.13
C GLY A 107 8.11 0.44 -0.64
N LEU A 108 9.13 0.69 -1.46
CA LEU A 108 10.25 1.57 -1.14
C LEU A 108 9.83 3.03 -0.95
N LEU A 109 8.95 3.55 -1.80
CA LEU A 109 8.40 4.90 -1.65
C LEU A 109 7.61 5.04 -0.33
N SER A 110 6.81 4.04 0.01
CA SER A 110 6.06 4.03 1.27
C SER A 110 6.98 3.94 2.48
N PHE A 111 8.08 3.19 2.38
CA PHE A 111 9.11 3.14 3.43
C PHE A 111 9.79 4.50 3.61
N ALA A 112 10.13 5.19 2.51
CA ALA A 112 10.69 6.53 2.57
C ALA A 112 9.73 7.50 3.29
N VAL A 113 8.43 7.44 3.00
CA VAL A 113 7.42 8.24 3.71
C VAL A 113 7.28 7.82 5.17
N TYR A 114 7.36 6.53 5.49
CA TYR A 114 7.36 6.04 6.87
C TYR A 114 8.49 6.68 7.71
N LEU A 115 9.70 6.79 7.16
CA LEU A 115 10.84 7.42 7.84
C LEU A 115 10.56 8.89 8.18
N THR A 116 9.82 9.61 7.33
CA THR A 116 9.44 11.02 7.60
C THR A 116 8.46 11.19 8.78
N LEU A 117 7.70 10.15 9.13
CA LEU A 117 6.82 10.13 10.31
C LEU A 117 7.54 9.69 11.59
N GLY A 118 8.73 9.09 11.47
CA GLY A 118 9.47 8.46 12.57
C GLY A 118 10.29 9.39 13.47
N GLU A 119 10.46 10.66 13.12
CA GLU A 119 11.20 11.63 13.95
C GLU A 119 10.35 12.09 15.16
N ARG A 120 10.16 11.20 16.16
CA ARG A 120 10.12 11.66 17.55
C ARG A 120 11.54 12.04 17.88
N LYS A 121 11.85 13.33 17.77
CA LYS A 121 13.04 13.88 18.42
C LYS A 121 12.91 13.47 19.89
N ASN A 122 13.84 12.68 20.40
CA ASN A 122 14.08 12.48 21.83
C ASN A 122 14.42 13.85 22.46
N ARG A 123 13.43 14.73 22.56
CA ARG A 123 13.46 15.99 23.29
C ARG A 123 12.52 15.77 24.45
N GLU A 124 13.05 15.16 25.51
CA GLU A 124 12.59 15.34 26.90
C GLU A 124 13.38 14.49 27.90
N GLU A 125 14.46 13.78 27.52
CA GLU A 125 15.29 13.07 28.51
C GLU A 125 16.79 13.22 28.22
N LYS A 126 17.35 14.38 28.61
CA LYS A 126 18.46 14.52 29.56
C LYS A 126 18.69 15.99 29.88
#